data_AF-A0A426G7I1-F1
#
_entry.id   AF-A0A426G7I1-F1
#
_cell.length_a   1.000
_cell.length_b   1.000
_cell.length_c   1.000
_cell.angle_alpha   90.00
_cell.angle_beta   90.00
_cell.angle_gamma   90.00
#
_symmetry.space_group_name_H-M   'P 1'
#
loop_
_entity.id
_entity.type
_entity.pdbx_description
1 polymer ?
#
loop_
_entity_poly.entity_id
_entity_poly.type
_entity_poly.pdbx_seq_one_letter_code
_entity_poly.pdbx_strand_id
1 'polypeptide(L)' 'MAKSLFEELGGKYERQGDYLIPCLTVPAEEEQAIGIWGQRHLDYLKQYRKVTYTNLLTSGRLNAYL' A
#
# COMPACT_ATOMS: atom_id res chain seq x y z
N MET A 1 -2.40 -29.09 -16.68
CA MET A 1 -1.24 -28.20 -16.52
C MET A 1 -1.02 -28.01 -15.02
N ALA A 2 0.23 -28.00 -14.56
CA ALA A 2 0.51 -27.67 -13.17
C ALA A 2 0.08 -26.22 -12.89
N LYS A 3 -0.53 -25.98 -11.73
CA LYS A 3 -0.85 -24.63 -11.30
C LYS A 3 0.45 -23.86 -11.05
N SER A 4 0.45 -22.58 -11.33
CA SER A 4 1.54 -21.71 -10.92
C SER A 4 1.51 -21.48 -9.41
N LEU A 5 2.65 -21.17 -8.81
CA LEU A 5 2.75 -20.82 -7.40
C LEU A 5 1.81 -19.64 -7.03
N PHE A 6 1.58 -18.72 -7.96
CA PHE A 6 0.67 -17.59 -7.74
C PHE A 6 -0.79 -18.04 -7.61
N GLU A 7 -1.25 -18.98 -8.44
CA GLU A 7 -2.60 -19.55 -8.36
C GLU A 7 -2.80 -20.40 -7.10
N GLU A 8 -1.75 -21.11 -6.68
CA GLU A 8 -1.77 -21.87 -5.42
C GLU A 8 -1.92 -20.96 -4.20
N LEU A 9 -1.35 -19.75 -4.24
CA LEU A 9 -1.51 -18.70 -3.23
C LEU A 9 -2.82 -17.90 -3.38
N GLY A 10 -3.73 -18.31 -4.27
CA GLY A 10 -5.03 -17.67 -4.48
C GLY A 10 -5.02 -16.46 -5.41
N GLY A 11 -3.89 -16.20 -6.08
CA GLY A 11 -3.77 -15.19 -7.13
C GLY A 11 -4.58 -15.54 -8.37
N LYS A 12 -5.07 -14.51 -9.08
CA LYS A 12 -5.88 -14.66 -10.30
C LYS A 12 -5.13 -14.09 -11.49
N TYR A 13 -5.23 -14.73 -12.64
CA TYR A 13 -4.73 -14.20 -13.90
C TYR A 13 -5.88 -13.69 -14.76
N GLU A 14 -5.64 -12.56 -15.43
CA GLU A 14 -6.49 -12.04 -16.49
C GLU A 14 -5.79 -12.22 -17.83
N ARG A 15 -6.53 -12.69 -18.84
CA ARG A 15 -5.96 -12.87 -20.18
C ARG A 15 -6.07 -11.57 -20.97
N GLN A 16 -4.92 -11.00 -21.33
CA GLN A 16 -4.83 -9.87 -22.24
C GLN A 16 -4.12 -10.32 -23.52
N GLY A 17 -4.90 -10.53 -24.58
CA GLY A 17 -4.43 -11.10 -25.84
C GLY A 17 -3.87 -12.52 -25.64
N ASP A 18 -2.58 -12.69 -25.92
CA ASP A 18 -1.86 -13.95 -25.80
C ASP A 18 -1.18 -14.15 -24.44
N TYR A 19 -1.26 -13.16 -23.54
CA TYR A 19 -0.61 -13.19 -22.24
C TYR A 19 -1.60 -13.36 -21.08
N LEU A 20 -1.14 -14.02 -20.03
CA LEU A 20 -1.81 -14.08 -18.72
C LEU A 20 -1.13 -13.09 -17.78
N ILE A 21 -1.85 -12.07 -17.36
CA ILE A 21 -1.35 -11.00 -16.49
C ILE A 21 -1.90 -11.22 -15.08
N PRO A 22 -1.06 -11.23 -14.03
CA PRO A 22 -1.54 -11.40 -12.67
C PRO A 22 -2.38 -10.19 -12.24
N CYS A 23 -3.56 -10.45 -11.68
CA CYS A 23 -4.40 -9.44 -11.06
C CYS A 23 -3.77 -9.05 -9.72
N LEU A 24 -3.00 -7.97 -9.71
CA LEU A 24 -2.40 -7.40 -8.50
C LEU A 24 -3.34 -6.34 -7.93
N THR A 25 -3.93 -6.62 -6.78
CA THR A 25 -4.67 -5.63 -5.99
C THR A 25 -3.82 -5.18 -4.82
N VAL A 26 -3.65 -3.87 -4.65
CA VAL A 26 -3.10 -3.33 -3.40
C VAL A 26 -4.19 -3.50 -2.34
N PRO A 27 -3.88 -4.03 -1.13
CA PRO A 27 -4.84 -4.03 -0.04
C PRO A 27 -5.32 -2.59 0.18
N ALA A 28 -6.63 -2.41 0.32
CA ALA A 28 -7.16 -1.09 0.65
C ALA A 28 -6.53 -0.65 1.98
N GLU A 29 -5.87 0.50 1.97
CA GLU A 29 -5.49 1.15 3.23
C GLU A 29 -6.78 1.57 3.94
N GLU A 30 -6.82 1.44 5.26
CA GLU A 30 -7.92 2.00 6.05
C GLU A 30 -7.91 3.52 5.85
N GLU A 31 -8.91 4.04 5.15
CA GLU A 31 -9.14 5.48 4.98
C GLU A 31 -9.62 6.08 6.31
N GLN A 32 -8.69 6.25 7.25
CA GLN A 32 -8.98 6.95 8.49
C GLN A 32 -8.94 8.47 8.24
N ALA A 33 -10.01 9.17 8.60
CA ALA A 33 -10.07 10.61 8.46
C ALA A 33 -9.02 11.28 9.37
N ILE A 34 -8.01 11.90 8.75
CA ILE A 34 -6.97 12.64 9.47
C ILE A 34 -7.53 14.01 9.88
N GLY A 35 -7.67 14.23 11.18
CA GLY A 35 -8.09 15.52 11.74
C GLY A 35 -7.02 16.61 11.60
N ILE A 36 -7.36 17.85 11.99
CA ILE A 36 -6.48 19.04 11.88
C ILE A 36 -5.12 18.81 12.57
N TRP A 37 -5.10 18.11 13.71
CA TRP A 37 -3.87 17.80 14.44
C TRP A 37 -2.99 16.76 13.72
N GLY A 38 -3.59 15.73 13.13
CA GLY A 38 -2.88 14.76 12.32
C GLY A 38 -2.28 15.40 11.06
N GLN A 39 -2.99 16.33 10.43
CA GLN A 39 -2.46 17.10 9.29
C GLN A 39 -1.26 17.97 9.68
N ARG A 40 -1.35 18.69 10.81
CA ARG A 40 -0.21 19.47 11.33
C ARG A 40 0.98 18.59 11.70
N HIS A 41 0.72 17.42 12.29
CA HIS A 41 1.77 16.47 12.62
C HIS A 41 2.42 15.89 11.36
N LEU A 42 1.64 15.60 10.32
CA LEU A 42 2.14 15.19 9.01
C LEU A 42 3.07 16.25 8.40
N ASP A 43 2.69 17.52 8.44
CA ASP A 43 3.54 18.62 7.95
C ASP A 43 4.84 18.74 8.74
N TYR A 44 4.77 18.60 10.06
CA TYR A 44 5.95 18.54 10.92
C TYR A 44 6.88 17.39 10.53
N LEU A 45 6.34 16.19 10.29
CA LEU A 45 7.14 15.03 9.89
C LEU A 45 7.83 15.25 8.54
N LYS A 46 7.12 15.82 7.56
CA LYS A 46 7.67 16.12 6.23
C LYS A 46 8.78 17.18 6.29
N GLN A 47 8.61 18.22 7.10
CA GLN A 47 9.57 19.32 7.18
C GLN A 47 10.80 18.96 8.03
N TYR A 48 10.59 18.34 9.19
CA TYR A 48 11.64 18.20 10.22
C TYR A 48 12.07 16.76 10.50
N ARG A 49 11.29 15.76 10.12
CA ARG A 49 11.56 14.33 10.40
C ARG A 49 11.44 13.45 9.16
N LYS A 50 12.10 13.86 8.07
CA LYS A 50 12.03 13.20 6.75
C LYS A 50 12.27 11.68 6.80
N VAL A 51 13.29 11.23 7.53
CA VAL A 51 13.59 9.79 7.68
C VAL A 51 12.43 9.03 8.35
N THR A 52 11.85 9.60 9.40
CA THR A 52 10.69 9.00 10.07
C THR A 52 9.48 8.98 9.14
N TYR A 53 9.21 10.09 8.45
CA TYR A 53 8.14 10.16 7.46
C TYR A 53 8.29 9.11 6.37
N THR A 54 9.47 9.00 5.75
CA THR A 54 9.73 8.03 4.69
C THR A 54 9.56 6.60 5.19
N ASN A 55 10.07 6.29 6.39
CA ASN A 55 9.94 4.95 6.97
C ASN A 55 8.48 4.58 7.24
N LEU A 56 7.68 5.51 7.77
CA LEU A 56 6.24 5.31 8.00
C LEU A 56 5.48 5.14 6.69
N LEU A 57 5.82 5.93 5.67
CA LEU A 57 5.22 5.86 4.34
C LEU A 57 5.54 4.52 3.65
N THR A 58 6.80 4.10 3.63
CA THR A 58 7.19 2.84 2.97
C THR A 58 6.72 1.60 3.73
N SER A 59 6.47 1.72 5.03
CA SER A 59 5.91 0.62 5.82
C SER A 59 4.38 0.55 5.78
N GLY A 60 3.70 1.50 5.13
CA GLY A 60 2.23 1.59 5.08
C GLY A 60 1.58 1.89 6.44
N ARG A 61 2.35 2.40 7.42
CA ARG A 61 1.88 2.65 8.79
C ARG A 61 1.60 4.11 9.08
N LEU A 62 1.73 4.98 8.08
CA LEU A 62 1.59 6.42 8.26
C LEU A 62 0.19 6.81 8.76
N ASN A 63 -0.88 6.28 8.16
CA ASN A 63 -2.24 6.65 8.54
C ASN A 63 -2.59 6.20 9.96
N ALA A 64 -2.12 5.03 10.40
CA ALA A 64 -2.32 4.55 11.77
C ALA A 64 -1.47 5.31 12.81
N TYR A 65 -0.42 6.00 12.36
CA TYR A 65 0.45 6.81 13.22
C TYR A 65 -0.05 8.25 13.40
N LEU A 66 -0.80 8.77 12.41
CA LEU A 66 -1.34 10.13 12.38
C LEU A 66 -2.70 10.23 13.09
#